data_AF-A0A1V5FIV7-F1
#
_entry.id   AF-A0A1V5FIV7-F1
#
_cell.length_a   1.000
_cell.length_b   1.000
_cell.length_c   1.000
_cell.angle_alpha   90.00
_cell.angle_beta   90.00
_cell.angle_gamma   90.00
#
_symmetry.space_group_name_H-M   'P 1'
#
loop_
_entity.id
_entity.type
_entity.pdbx_description
1 polymer ?
#
loop_
_entity_poly.entity_id
_entity_poly.type
_entity_poly.pdbx_seq_one_letter_code
_entity_poly.pdbx_strand_id
1 'polypeptide(L)'
;MLDAQTTITDPGPIVLDVRRVNRILGLELTSTEIADYLVNLGCEIRRGDKESLVVSIPSHRVDISRDIDLIEEVARLHNYNEIPATMPKLIPTIRPCDRLGELATRLSDLLVALGFCEVLQFSFISEADAAAGGFNIERLPRLANPLTADQALMRPSLATGLLRVIAANQKVGEASQLLFEIGKAWREDARAADPAGERHELALAAAGPVPTHWGAPAREYDFYDLKGVVENLFSWINGPAPSFTHDAGNPLLHPGRSARIEWDGRPVGVLGQVHPRAVAQFDLRGDAVLALIDLSLLVSLLGESVVQFKPIPKFPGSLRDLALVVDEQLPAAEILSLIHEAGRPLVDEVQVFDLYSGSHVPAGKKSLALRLRLLSPEKTLTEQEITETIERIVRRLEQQFGATLRT
;
A
#
# COMPACT_ATOMS: atom_id res chain seq x y z
N MET A 1 -45.22 47.70 27.42
CA MET A 1 -43.96 47.01 27.10
C MET A 1 -43.85 45.91 28.13
N LEU A 2 -44.21 44.67 27.76
CA LEU A 2 -44.11 43.51 28.66
C LEU A 2 -42.69 42.95 28.49
N ASP A 3 -41.86 43.09 29.52
CA ASP A 3 -40.55 42.46 29.59
C ASP A 3 -40.77 40.97 29.86
N ALA A 4 -40.80 40.18 28.79
CA ALA A 4 -40.89 38.72 28.87
C ALA A 4 -39.47 38.18 29.06
N GLN A 5 -39.03 38.08 30.31
CA GLN A 5 -37.72 37.52 30.64
C GLN A 5 -37.72 36.01 30.42
N THR A 6 -36.95 35.55 29.43
CA THR A 6 -36.58 34.14 29.24
C THR A 6 -35.69 33.72 30.40
N THR A 7 -35.91 32.54 30.97
CA THR A 7 -35.05 31.96 32.01
C THR A 7 -33.64 31.78 31.46
N ILE A 8 -32.69 32.57 31.96
CA ILE A 8 -31.27 32.38 31.70
C ILE A 8 -30.85 31.10 32.43
N THR A 9 -30.14 30.20 31.73
CA THR A 9 -29.58 28.99 32.33
C THR A 9 -28.52 29.38 33.36
N ASP A 10 -28.88 29.33 34.64
CA ASP A 10 -27.93 29.48 35.74
C ASP A 10 -27.23 28.12 35.94
N PRO A 11 -25.90 28.00 35.69
CA PRO A 11 -25.18 26.75 35.91
C PRO A 11 -25.17 26.34 37.39
N GLY A 12 -25.62 27.22 38.28
CA GLY A 12 -25.55 27.04 39.72
C GLY A 12 -24.11 27.18 40.21
N PRO A 13 -23.92 27.15 41.54
CA PRO A 13 -22.59 27.24 42.11
C PRO A 13 -21.77 25.98 41.81
N ILE A 14 -20.55 26.18 41.33
CA ILE A 14 -19.59 25.10 41.02
C ILE A 14 -18.65 24.92 42.21
N VAL A 15 -18.48 23.67 42.65
CA VAL A 15 -17.52 23.33 43.71
C VAL A 15 -16.15 23.07 43.08
N LEU A 16 -15.15 23.85 43.47
CA LEU A 16 -13.78 23.80 42.99
C LEU A 16 -12.84 23.32 44.11
N ASP A 17 -12.28 22.13 43.98
CA ASP A 17 -11.28 21.57 44.90
C ASP A 17 -9.88 22.07 44.54
N VAL A 18 -9.22 22.78 45.46
CA VAL A 18 -7.86 23.33 45.28
C VAL A 18 -6.84 22.23 44.94
N ARG A 19 -6.98 21.02 45.51
CA ARG A 19 -6.08 19.90 45.21
C ARG A 19 -6.20 19.45 43.77
N ARG A 20 -7.42 19.51 43.23
CA ARG A 20 -7.68 19.18 41.84
C ARG A 20 -7.13 20.26 40.90
N VAL A 21 -7.23 21.54 41.24
CA VAL A 21 -6.60 22.65 40.51
C VAL A 21 -5.09 22.40 40.39
N ASN A 22 -4.42 22.23 41.53
CA ASN A 22 -2.98 22.01 41.58
C ASN A 22 -2.54 20.72 40.88
N ARG A 23 -3.31 19.63 41.00
CA ARG A 23 -3.02 18.37 40.28
C ARG A 23 -3.12 18.51 38.77
N ILE A 24 -4.08 19.29 38.26
CA ILE A 24 -4.29 19.48 36.82
C ILE A 24 -3.27 20.46 36.26
N LEU A 25 -2.98 21.56 36.96
CA LEU A 25 -2.04 22.58 36.51
C LEU A 25 -0.58 22.23 36.79
N GLY A 26 -0.30 21.31 37.73
CA GLY A 26 1.06 21.03 38.18
C GLY A 26 1.66 22.19 38.98
N LEU A 27 0.81 23.00 39.62
CA LEU A 27 1.17 24.16 40.45
C LEU A 27 0.93 23.88 41.93
N GLU A 28 1.36 24.79 42.79
CA GLU A 28 1.10 24.79 44.24
C GLU A 28 0.37 26.09 44.66
N LEU A 29 -0.72 26.40 43.98
CA LEU A 29 -1.53 27.58 44.29
C LEU A 29 -2.31 27.40 45.60
N THR A 30 -2.35 28.45 46.40
CA THR A 30 -3.17 28.54 47.61
C THR A 30 -4.64 28.80 47.28
N SER A 31 -5.54 28.48 48.20
CA SER A 31 -6.98 28.79 48.05
C SER A 31 -7.26 30.29 47.90
N THR A 32 -6.42 31.14 48.50
CA THR A 32 -6.51 32.60 48.37
C THR A 32 -6.12 33.07 46.98
N GLU A 33 -5.00 32.61 46.43
CA GLU A 33 -4.57 32.98 45.07
C GLU A 33 -5.58 32.54 44.02
N ILE A 34 -6.13 31.32 44.15
CA ILE A 34 -7.20 30.82 43.27
C ILE A 34 -8.46 31.69 43.41
N ALA A 35 -8.83 32.07 44.63
CA ALA A 35 -9.98 32.92 44.86
C ALA A 35 -9.78 34.32 44.26
N ASP A 36 -8.60 34.91 44.38
CA ASP A 36 -8.27 36.24 43.84
C ASP A 36 -8.38 36.26 42.30
N TYR A 37 -7.90 35.21 41.62
CA TYR A 37 -8.09 35.06 40.19
C TYR A 37 -9.58 35.03 39.81
N LEU A 38 -10.37 34.21 40.50
CA LEU A 38 -11.78 34.02 40.17
C LEU A 38 -12.67 35.23 40.55
N VAL A 39 -12.35 35.96 41.63
CA VAL A 39 -13.03 37.22 41.98
C VAL A 39 -12.76 38.30 40.93
N ASN A 40 -11.54 38.39 40.39
CA ASN A 40 -11.23 39.33 39.31
C ASN A 40 -12.03 39.06 38.02
N LEU A 41 -12.59 37.86 37.86
CA LEU A 41 -13.49 37.49 36.77
C LEU A 41 -14.96 37.80 37.04
N GLY A 42 -15.27 38.34 38.22
CA GLY A 42 -16.64 38.63 38.65
C GLY A 42 -17.36 37.44 39.27
N CYS A 43 -16.65 36.35 39.61
CA CYS A 43 -17.25 35.23 40.33
C CYS A 43 -17.44 35.56 41.81
N GLU A 44 -18.54 35.10 42.40
CA GLU A 44 -18.74 35.17 43.85
C GLU A 44 -18.25 33.88 44.50
N ILE A 45 -17.39 33.99 45.50
CA ILE A 45 -16.74 32.83 46.12
C ILE A 45 -17.19 32.68 47.56
N ARG A 46 -17.69 31.49 47.90
CA ARG A 46 -17.95 31.07 49.28
C ARG A 46 -16.97 29.96 49.65
N ARG A 47 -16.52 29.95 50.91
CA ARG A 47 -15.70 28.83 51.41
C ARG A 47 -16.55 27.56 51.47
N GLY A 48 -16.07 26.49 50.86
CA GLY A 48 -16.65 25.14 50.97
C GLY A 48 -15.94 24.31 52.03
N ASP A 49 -16.25 23.01 52.06
CA ASP A 49 -15.63 22.05 52.97
C ASP A 49 -14.24 21.63 52.49
N LYS A 50 -13.34 21.26 53.41
CA LYS A 50 -12.06 20.57 53.14
C LYS A 50 -11.23 21.19 52.00
N GLU A 51 -10.96 22.50 52.06
CA GLU A 51 -10.15 23.26 51.08
C GLU A 51 -10.79 23.44 49.70
N SER A 52 -12.12 23.37 49.60
CA SER A 52 -12.86 23.71 48.37
C SER A 52 -13.42 25.14 48.38
N LEU A 53 -13.64 25.68 47.18
CA LEU A 53 -14.32 26.95 46.92
C LEU A 53 -15.66 26.66 46.24
N VAL A 54 -16.73 27.31 46.69
CA VAL A 54 -18.04 27.29 46.03
C VAL A 54 -18.14 28.57 45.22
N VAL A 55 -18.06 28.44 43.90
CA VAL A 55 -17.91 29.54 42.95
C VAL A 55 -19.23 29.77 42.22
N SER A 56 -19.84 30.92 42.41
CA SER A 56 -21.04 31.34 41.67
C SER A 56 -20.60 32.13 40.45
N ILE A 57 -21.07 31.70 39.28
CA ILE A 57 -20.62 32.21 37.99
C ILE A 57 -21.42 33.46 37.62
N PRO A 58 -20.77 34.54 37.14
CA PRO A 58 -21.49 35.72 36.70
C PRO A 58 -22.31 35.40 35.45
N SER A 59 -23.52 35.97 35.34
CA SER A 59 -24.51 35.61 34.32
C SER A 59 -24.07 35.81 32.86
N HIS A 60 -23.00 36.58 32.61
CA HIS A 60 -22.45 36.81 31.27
C HIS A 60 -21.44 35.74 30.82
N ARG A 61 -20.97 34.86 31.73
CA ARG A 61 -20.03 33.77 31.44
C ARG A 61 -20.77 32.47 31.13
N VAL A 62 -21.23 32.37 29.88
CA VAL A 62 -21.99 31.21 29.37
C VAL A 62 -21.11 29.98 29.06
N ASP A 63 -19.79 30.18 29.07
CA ASP A 63 -18.75 29.19 28.81
C ASP A 63 -18.33 28.40 30.06
N ILE A 64 -18.68 28.86 31.27
CA ILE A 64 -18.32 28.19 32.52
C ILE A 64 -19.51 27.37 33.03
N SER A 65 -19.35 26.05 33.04
CA SER A 65 -20.39 25.11 33.51
C SER A 65 -19.86 24.00 34.42
N ARG A 66 -18.54 23.79 34.46
CA ARG A 66 -17.87 22.74 35.22
C ARG A 66 -16.64 23.30 35.94
N ASP A 67 -16.15 22.52 36.89
CA ASP A 67 -14.93 22.83 37.65
C ASP A 67 -13.70 23.00 36.74
N ILE A 68 -13.58 22.21 35.65
CA ILE A 68 -12.45 22.31 34.72
C ILE A 68 -12.41 23.64 33.98
N ASP A 69 -13.56 24.24 33.71
CA ASP A 69 -13.66 25.53 33.02
C ASP A 69 -13.12 26.65 33.95
N LEU A 70 -13.34 26.53 35.28
CA LEU A 70 -12.72 27.41 36.28
C LEU A 70 -11.21 27.18 36.42
N ILE A 71 -10.74 25.93 36.27
CA ILE A 71 -9.30 25.61 36.31
C ILE A 71 -8.58 26.23 35.10
N GLU A 72 -9.22 26.25 33.93
CA GLU A 72 -8.71 26.94 32.74
C GLU A 72 -8.58 28.45 32.99
N GLU A 73 -9.58 29.07 33.62
CA GLU A 73 -9.53 30.49 33.99
C GLU A 73 -8.42 30.82 35.00
N VAL A 74 -8.21 29.94 36.00
CA VAL A 74 -7.09 30.06 36.94
C VAL A 74 -5.76 29.97 36.20
N ALA A 75 -5.60 29.00 35.29
CA ALA A 75 -4.40 28.88 34.47
C ALA A 75 -4.16 30.12 33.61
N ARG A 76 -5.23 30.65 33.00
CA ARG A 76 -5.19 31.79 32.09
C ARG A 76 -4.74 33.06 32.80
N LEU A 77 -5.26 33.30 34.00
CA LEU A 77 -4.89 34.44 34.83
C LEU A 77 -3.54 34.26 35.54
N HIS A 78 -3.15 33.03 35.82
CA HIS A 78 -1.82 32.72 36.34
C HIS A 78 -0.70 32.94 35.30
N ASN A 79 -1.05 33.01 34.01
CA ASN A 79 -0.17 33.00 32.83
C ASN A 79 0.36 31.60 32.51
N TYR A 80 -0.02 31.09 31.33
CA TYR A 80 0.38 29.75 30.85
C TYR A 80 1.90 29.57 30.77
N ASN A 81 2.65 30.66 30.54
CA ASN A 81 4.10 30.60 30.44
C ASN A 81 4.80 30.35 31.80
N GLU A 82 4.11 30.62 32.91
CA GLU A 82 4.63 30.38 34.26
C GLU A 82 4.33 28.95 34.74
N ILE A 83 3.51 28.19 34.00
CA ILE A 83 3.20 26.80 34.34
C ILE A 83 4.40 25.91 33.95
N PRO A 84 5.04 25.20 34.89
CA PRO A 84 6.22 24.40 34.59
C PRO A 84 5.92 23.28 33.59
N ALA A 85 6.71 23.21 32.51
CA ALA A 85 6.68 22.08 31.60
C ALA A 85 7.23 20.83 32.29
N THR A 86 6.40 19.78 32.43
CA THR A 86 6.80 18.51 33.03
C THR A 86 6.60 17.36 32.05
N MET A 87 7.43 16.32 32.17
CA MET A 87 7.25 15.11 31.38
C MET A 87 6.13 14.25 31.98
N PRO A 88 5.17 13.78 31.17
CA PRO A 88 4.17 12.84 31.66
C PRO A 88 4.86 11.56 32.14
N LYS A 89 4.44 11.04 33.30
CA LYS A 89 4.90 9.73 33.78
C LYS A 89 4.33 8.65 32.84
N LEU A 90 5.19 8.06 32.02
CA LEU A 90 4.82 6.99 31.10
C LEU A 90 5.17 5.63 31.70
N ILE A 91 4.19 4.72 31.72
CA ILE A 91 4.45 3.29 31.96
C ILE A 91 4.65 2.67 30.58
N PRO A 92 5.85 2.16 30.24
CA PRO A 92 6.09 1.57 28.93
C PRO A 92 5.19 0.34 28.77
N THR A 93 4.41 0.33 27.70
CA THR A 93 3.58 -0.80 27.30
C THR A 93 4.05 -1.27 25.94
N ILE A 94 4.16 -2.59 25.75
CA ILE A 94 4.40 -3.17 24.43
C ILE A 94 3.09 -3.07 23.67
N ARG A 95 3.03 -2.18 22.68
CA ARG A 95 1.88 -2.12 21.76
C ARG A 95 2.06 -3.15 20.65
N PRO A 96 0.98 -3.80 20.19
CA PRO A 96 1.03 -4.56 18.95
C PRO A 96 1.49 -3.66 17.80
N CYS A 97 2.35 -4.19 16.94
CA CYS A 97 2.88 -3.45 15.81
C CYS A 97 1.76 -3.10 14.82
N ASP A 98 1.78 -1.87 14.30
CA ASP A 98 1.02 -1.52 13.10
C ASP A 98 1.69 -2.18 11.89
N ARG A 99 1.29 -3.43 11.63
CA ARG A 99 1.86 -4.25 10.54
C ARG A 99 1.69 -3.58 9.18
N LEU A 100 0.60 -2.83 8.98
CA LEU A 100 0.35 -2.16 7.71
C LEU A 100 1.27 -0.95 7.56
N GLY A 101 1.39 -0.12 8.59
CA GLY A 101 2.31 1.02 8.60
C GLY A 101 3.78 0.61 8.45
N GLU A 102 4.20 -0.46 9.13
CA GLU A 102 5.55 -1.00 9.00
C GLU A 102 5.81 -1.55 7.59
N LEU A 103 4.86 -2.33 7.04
CA LEU A 103 4.96 -2.82 5.67
C LEU A 103 5.03 -1.67 4.68
N ALA A 104 4.14 -0.68 4.78
CA ALA A 104 4.13 0.49 3.90
C ALA A 104 5.47 1.22 3.92
N THR A 105 6.03 1.47 5.10
CA THR A 105 7.35 2.13 5.26
C THR A 105 8.45 1.32 4.56
N ARG A 106 8.50 0.00 4.81
CA ARG A 106 9.50 -0.89 4.19
C ARG A 106 9.37 -0.98 2.67
N LEU A 107 8.13 -0.94 2.16
CA LEU A 107 7.86 -0.93 0.72
C LEU A 107 8.28 0.40 0.09
N SER A 108 8.00 1.53 0.73
CA SER A 108 8.47 2.84 0.27
C SER A 108 9.99 2.89 0.17
N ASP A 109 10.71 2.44 1.21
CA ASP A 109 12.18 2.39 1.20
C ASP A 109 12.73 1.54 0.04
N LEU A 110 12.11 0.37 -0.20
CA LEU A 110 12.48 -0.51 -1.31
C LEU A 110 12.25 0.17 -2.67
N LEU A 111 11.08 0.77 -2.87
CA LEU A 111 10.70 1.37 -4.15
C LEU A 111 11.58 2.59 -4.47
N VAL A 112 11.91 3.40 -3.47
CA VAL A 112 12.88 4.49 -3.60
C VAL A 112 14.25 3.96 -3.99
N ALA A 113 14.70 2.86 -3.35
CA ALA A 113 15.97 2.21 -3.73
C ALA A 113 15.96 1.63 -5.16
N LEU A 114 14.79 1.27 -5.68
CA LEU A 114 14.58 0.83 -7.07
C LEU A 114 14.41 2.01 -8.06
N GLY A 115 14.52 3.26 -7.59
CA GLY A 115 14.48 4.46 -8.42
C GLY A 115 13.09 5.05 -8.64
N PHE A 116 12.08 4.60 -7.88
CA PHE A 116 10.74 5.20 -7.94
C PHE A 116 10.65 6.49 -7.11
N CYS A 117 9.79 7.41 -7.53
CA CYS A 117 9.40 8.59 -6.77
C CYS A 117 8.02 8.40 -6.15
N GLU A 118 7.91 8.67 -4.85
CA GLU A 118 6.62 8.67 -4.17
C GLU A 118 5.83 9.93 -4.54
N VAL A 119 4.54 9.77 -4.83
CA VAL A 119 3.62 10.88 -5.07
C VAL A 119 2.43 10.79 -4.12
N LEU A 120 1.97 11.94 -3.65
CA LEU A 120 0.79 12.05 -2.79
C LEU A 120 -0.30 12.80 -3.54
N GLN A 121 -1.43 12.13 -3.77
CA GLN A 121 -2.57 12.69 -4.50
C GLN A 121 -3.78 12.85 -3.59
N PHE A 122 -4.72 13.70 -4.01
CA PHE A 122 -6.00 13.77 -3.32
C PHE A 122 -6.75 12.43 -3.40
N SER A 123 -7.46 12.10 -2.32
CA SER A 123 -8.36 10.95 -2.29
C SER A 123 -9.62 11.14 -3.14
N PHE A 124 -9.80 12.33 -3.71
CA PHE A 124 -10.97 12.73 -4.49
C PHE A 124 -10.61 12.90 -5.95
N ILE A 125 -11.50 12.46 -6.84
CA ILE A 125 -11.34 12.54 -8.30
C ILE A 125 -12.58 13.14 -8.96
N SER A 126 -12.41 13.53 -10.22
CA SER A 126 -13.50 13.98 -11.07
C SER A 126 -14.31 12.80 -11.62
N GLU A 127 -15.55 13.06 -12.04
CA GLU A 127 -16.34 12.07 -12.79
C GLU A 127 -15.66 11.66 -14.10
N ALA A 128 -14.95 12.61 -14.75
CA ALA A 128 -14.21 12.35 -15.98
C ALA A 128 -13.05 11.35 -15.76
N ASP A 129 -12.29 11.50 -14.67
CA ASP A 129 -11.20 10.58 -14.31
C ASP A 129 -11.76 9.19 -13.94
N ALA A 130 -12.90 9.14 -13.24
CA ALA A 130 -13.56 7.88 -12.93
C ALA A 130 -14.02 7.15 -14.20
N ALA A 131 -14.64 7.86 -15.15
CA ALA A 131 -15.02 7.31 -16.46
C ALA A 131 -13.81 6.89 -17.31
N ALA A 132 -12.73 7.67 -17.27
CA ALA A 132 -11.48 7.35 -17.94
C ALA A 132 -10.87 6.04 -17.38
N GLY A 133 -10.97 5.86 -16.06
CA GLY A 133 -10.66 4.60 -15.38
C GLY A 133 -11.60 3.44 -15.67
N GLY A 134 -12.73 3.68 -16.36
CA GLY A 134 -13.75 2.67 -16.61
C GLY A 134 -14.49 2.22 -15.36
N PHE A 135 -14.52 3.05 -14.32
CA PHE A 135 -15.28 2.81 -13.10
C PHE A 135 -16.74 3.24 -13.28
N ASN A 136 -17.65 2.59 -12.57
CA ASN A 136 -19.05 2.98 -12.52
C ASN A 136 -19.25 4.13 -11.54
N ILE A 137 -19.39 5.34 -12.07
CA ILE A 137 -19.59 6.58 -11.31
C ILE A 137 -20.74 6.48 -10.29
N GLU A 138 -21.84 5.83 -10.64
CA GLU A 138 -23.02 5.72 -9.77
C GLU A 138 -22.78 4.87 -8.53
N ARG A 139 -21.77 3.99 -8.59
CA ARG A 139 -21.37 3.10 -7.50
C ARG A 139 -20.26 3.68 -6.64
N LEU A 140 -19.67 4.82 -7.03
CA LEU A 140 -18.59 5.43 -6.26
C LEU A 140 -19.13 6.32 -5.14
N PRO A 141 -18.51 6.32 -3.95
CA PRO A 141 -18.88 7.24 -2.89
C PRO A 141 -18.71 8.69 -3.34
N ARG A 142 -19.78 9.48 -3.21
CA ARG A 142 -19.83 10.89 -3.60
C ARG A 142 -19.77 11.79 -2.37
N LEU A 143 -18.97 12.85 -2.44
CA LEU A 143 -19.00 13.89 -1.42
C LEU A 143 -20.29 14.70 -1.54
N ALA A 144 -20.95 14.94 -0.40
CA ALA A 144 -22.18 15.74 -0.36
C ALA A 144 -21.92 17.21 -0.70
N ASN A 145 -20.80 17.77 -0.20
CA ASN A 145 -20.42 19.16 -0.38
C ASN A 145 -18.94 19.24 -0.84
N PRO A 146 -18.63 18.88 -2.11
CA PRO A 146 -17.26 18.93 -2.61
C PRO A 146 -16.79 20.38 -2.76
N LEU A 147 -15.49 20.62 -2.54
CA LEU A 147 -14.88 21.95 -2.74
C LEU A 147 -14.91 22.40 -4.21
N THR A 148 -14.73 21.45 -5.13
CA THR A 148 -14.77 21.65 -6.59
C THR A 148 -15.40 20.45 -7.28
N ALA A 149 -15.89 20.63 -8.51
CA ALA A 149 -16.45 19.53 -9.31
C ALA A 149 -15.41 18.44 -9.64
N ASP A 150 -14.13 18.82 -9.72
CA ASP A 150 -13.01 17.90 -9.98
C ASP A 150 -12.65 17.02 -8.77
N GLN A 151 -13.35 17.19 -7.64
CA GLN A 151 -13.15 16.45 -6.40
C GLN A 151 -14.48 15.89 -5.88
N ALA A 152 -15.36 15.42 -6.78
CA ALA A 152 -16.71 15.00 -6.42
C ALA A 152 -16.79 13.55 -5.88
N LEU A 153 -15.88 12.66 -6.31
CA LEU A 153 -15.94 11.22 -6.03
C LEU A 153 -14.73 10.76 -5.22
N MET A 154 -14.91 9.78 -4.34
CA MET A 154 -13.79 9.06 -3.72
C MET A 154 -13.09 8.18 -4.76
N ARG A 155 -11.76 8.19 -4.78
CA ARG A 155 -10.97 7.42 -5.76
C ARG A 155 -11.14 5.90 -5.57
N PRO A 156 -11.48 5.14 -6.62
CA PRO A 156 -11.56 3.69 -6.52
C PRO A 156 -10.22 2.98 -6.60
N SER A 157 -9.20 3.65 -7.11
CA SER A 157 -7.82 3.20 -7.19
C SER A 157 -6.88 4.41 -7.26
N LEU A 158 -5.66 4.25 -6.75
CA LEU A 158 -4.57 5.22 -6.85
C LEU A 158 -4.09 5.41 -8.29
N ALA A 159 -4.35 4.43 -9.17
CA ALA A 159 -3.96 4.44 -10.57
C ALA A 159 -4.36 5.74 -11.30
N THR A 160 -5.58 6.23 -11.06
CA THR A 160 -6.10 7.44 -11.70
C THR A 160 -5.23 8.67 -11.37
N GLY A 161 -4.78 8.79 -10.12
CA GLY A 161 -3.86 9.84 -9.69
C GLY A 161 -2.50 9.72 -10.37
N LEU A 162 -1.92 8.51 -10.39
CA LEU A 162 -0.63 8.26 -11.05
C LEU A 162 -0.68 8.63 -12.54
N LEU A 163 -1.74 8.26 -13.27
CA LEU A 163 -1.87 8.60 -14.69
C LEU A 163 -1.98 10.11 -14.91
N ARG A 164 -2.68 10.85 -14.04
CA ARG A 164 -2.72 12.33 -14.12
C ARG A 164 -1.35 12.95 -13.87
N VAL A 165 -0.59 12.43 -12.92
CA VAL A 165 0.78 12.89 -12.66
C VAL A 165 1.67 12.64 -13.87
N ILE A 166 1.58 11.45 -14.47
CA ILE A 166 2.33 11.12 -15.69
C ILE A 166 2.02 12.13 -16.80
N ALA A 167 0.73 12.37 -17.07
CA ALA A 167 0.29 13.33 -18.09
C ALA A 167 0.81 14.75 -17.80
N ALA A 168 0.73 15.20 -16.55
CA ALA A 168 1.17 16.53 -16.14
C ALA A 168 2.70 16.71 -16.31
N ASN A 169 3.47 15.72 -15.90
CA ASN A 169 4.93 15.69 -16.04
C ASN A 169 5.35 15.68 -17.52
N GLN A 170 4.67 14.90 -18.36
CA GLN A 170 4.92 14.87 -19.81
C GLN A 170 4.67 16.24 -20.48
N LYS A 171 3.71 17.03 -19.96
CA LYS A 171 3.42 18.38 -20.48
C LYS A 171 4.56 19.36 -20.22
N VAL A 172 5.33 19.17 -19.15
CA VAL A 172 6.51 19.99 -18.81
C VAL A 172 7.82 19.39 -19.29
N GLY A 173 7.78 18.27 -20.03
CA GLY A 173 8.93 17.68 -20.71
C GLY A 173 9.55 16.47 -20.00
N GLU A 174 8.99 16.00 -18.89
CA GLU A 174 9.46 14.82 -18.19
C GLU A 174 8.84 13.55 -18.79
N ALA A 175 9.65 12.78 -19.50
CA ALA A 175 9.21 11.60 -20.22
C ALA A 175 9.38 10.32 -19.40
N SER A 176 10.48 10.18 -18.65
CA SER A 176 10.86 8.93 -17.98
C SER A 176 10.37 8.96 -16.54
N GLN A 177 9.39 8.11 -16.21
CA GLN A 177 8.70 8.21 -14.94
C GLN A 177 8.52 6.84 -14.28
N LEU A 178 9.10 6.69 -13.10
CA LEU A 178 8.82 5.59 -12.16
C LEU A 178 8.15 6.20 -10.93
N LEU A 179 6.85 6.01 -10.78
CA LEU A 179 6.06 6.62 -9.73
C LEU A 179 5.40 5.56 -8.86
N PHE A 180 5.24 5.85 -7.58
CA PHE A 180 4.40 5.03 -6.71
C PHE A 180 3.59 5.89 -5.73
N GLU A 181 2.49 5.32 -5.27
CA GLU A 181 1.71 5.86 -4.16
C GLU A 181 1.26 4.70 -3.27
N ILE A 182 1.35 4.90 -1.95
CA ILE A 182 0.71 4.04 -0.96
C ILE A 182 -0.39 4.85 -0.29
N GLY A 183 -1.62 4.36 -0.34
CA GLY A 183 -2.74 5.12 0.21
C GLY A 183 -4.05 4.37 0.19
N LYS A 184 -5.10 5.10 0.58
CA LYS A 184 -6.47 4.58 0.64
C LYS A 184 -7.17 4.68 -0.70
N ALA A 185 -7.93 3.66 -1.02
CA ALA A 185 -8.86 3.59 -2.14
C ALA A 185 -10.20 3.03 -1.67
N TRP A 186 -11.29 3.38 -2.35
CA TRP A 186 -12.64 2.98 -1.96
C TRP A 186 -13.26 2.06 -3.00
N ARG A 187 -13.77 0.91 -2.59
CA ARG A 187 -14.45 -0.01 -3.51
C ARG A 187 -15.72 0.64 -4.08
N GLU A 188 -16.10 0.22 -5.29
CA GLU A 188 -17.47 0.46 -5.79
C GLU A 188 -18.47 -0.15 -4.79
N ASP A 189 -19.60 0.53 -4.60
CA ASP A 189 -20.65 0.28 -3.60
C ASP A 189 -20.25 0.47 -2.13
N ALA A 190 -19.09 1.06 -1.85
CA ALA A 190 -18.75 1.49 -0.50
C ALA A 190 -19.84 2.47 0.00
N ARG A 191 -20.53 2.11 1.09
CA ARG A 191 -21.61 2.93 1.65
C ARG A 191 -21.07 3.86 2.72
N ALA A 192 -21.70 5.02 2.91
CA ALA A 192 -21.33 5.98 3.96
C ALA A 192 -21.38 5.39 5.39
N ALA A 193 -22.20 4.36 5.61
CA ALA A 193 -22.31 3.63 6.88
C ALA A 193 -21.40 2.39 6.97
N ASP A 194 -20.63 2.09 5.92
CA ASP A 194 -19.74 0.92 5.87
C ASP A 194 -18.30 1.34 5.52
N PRO A 195 -17.47 1.62 6.55
CA PRO A 195 -16.03 1.84 6.38
C PRO A 195 -15.29 0.67 5.70
N ALA A 196 -15.89 -0.52 5.58
CA ALA A 196 -15.25 -1.70 4.99
C ALA A 196 -15.02 -1.60 3.46
N GLY A 197 -15.55 -0.54 2.82
CA GLY A 197 -15.20 -0.21 1.44
C GLY A 197 -13.80 0.39 1.29
N GLU A 198 -13.20 0.91 2.37
CA GLU A 198 -11.83 1.43 2.38
C GLU A 198 -10.81 0.28 2.35
N ARG A 199 -9.81 0.39 1.47
CA ARG A 199 -8.67 -0.51 1.42
C ARG A 199 -7.38 0.29 1.22
N HIS A 200 -6.27 -0.24 1.69
CA HIS A 200 -4.95 0.28 1.34
C HIS A 200 -4.47 -0.38 0.06
N GLU A 201 -4.04 0.44 -0.88
CA GLU A 201 -3.50 0.03 -2.16
C GLU A 201 -2.06 0.55 -2.27
N LEU A 202 -1.18 -0.27 -2.85
CA LEU A 202 0.07 0.19 -3.42
C LEU A 202 -0.12 0.24 -4.93
N ALA A 203 0.09 1.41 -5.52
CA ALA A 203 0.12 1.55 -6.97
C ALA A 203 1.51 1.93 -7.43
N LEU A 204 1.98 1.24 -8.47
CA LEU A 204 3.21 1.51 -9.19
C LEU A 204 2.86 1.91 -10.62
N ALA A 205 3.59 2.88 -11.16
CA ALA A 205 3.49 3.25 -12.55
C ALA A 205 4.88 3.43 -13.17
N ALA A 206 5.05 2.91 -14.38
CA ALA A 206 6.22 3.14 -15.22
C ALA A 206 5.76 3.69 -16.57
N ALA A 207 6.38 4.77 -17.05
CA ALA A 207 6.04 5.38 -18.33
C ALA A 207 7.27 6.00 -19.00
N GLY A 208 7.28 5.95 -20.33
CA GLY A 208 8.30 6.57 -21.17
C GLY A 208 9.62 5.79 -21.25
N PRO A 209 10.69 6.46 -21.74
CA PRO A 209 11.95 5.82 -22.05
C PRO A 209 12.70 5.44 -20.78
N VAL A 210 13.37 4.30 -20.80
CA VAL A 210 14.34 3.94 -19.75
C VAL A 210 15.55 4.89 -19.85
N PRO A 211 16.11 5.38 -18.73
CA PRO A 211 17.28 6.24 -18.74
C PRO A 211 18.40 5.68 -19.62
N THR A 212 18.88 6.52 -20.55
CA THR A 212 19.86 6.10 -21.55
C THR A 212 21.17 5.69 -20.89
N HIS A 213 21.72 4.56 -21.33
CA HIS A 213 23.05 4.10 -20.95
C HIS A 213 23.88 3.82 -22.20
N TRP A 214 25.15 4.24 -22.22
CA TRP A 214 26.03 4.12 -23.38
C TRP A 214 26.22 2.68 -23.89
N GLY A 215 26.05 1.70 -23.01
CA GLY A 215 26.19 0.27 -23.32
C GLY A 215 24.89 -0.46 -23.63
N ALA A 216 23.74 0.22 -23.68
CA ALA A 216 22.44 -0.41 -23.92
C ALA A 216 21.65 0.33 -25.01
N PRO A 217 20.88 -0.38 -25.86
CA PRO A 217 19.98 0.28 -26.80
C PRO A 217 18.89 1.04 -26.04
N ALA A 218 18.43 2.15 -26.62
CA ALA A 218 17.27 2.88 -26.10
C ALA A 218 16.03 1.99 -26.16
N ARG A 219 15.23 2.02 -25.09
CA ARG A 219 13.97 1.27 -24.96
C ARG A 219 13.01 2.01 -24.05
N GLU A 220 11.74 1.66 -24.13
CA GLU A 220 10.69 2.13 -23.22
C GLU A 220 10.54 1.15 -22.05
N TYR A 221 9.94 1.63 -20.95
CA TYR A 221 9.47 0.74 -19.89
C TYR A 221 8.37 -0.19 -20.42
N ASP A 222 8.44 -1.47 -20.04
CA ASP A 222 7.48 -2.48 -20.45
C ASP A 222 6.88 -3.27 -19.27
N PHE A 223 6.02 -4.22 -19.60
CA PHE A 223 5.36 -5.10 -18.63
C PHE A 223 6.36 -5.83 -17.73
N TYR A 224 7.50 -6.26 -18.28
CA TYR A 224 8.48 -7.08 -17.59
C TYR A 224 9.33 -6.25 -16.62
N ASP A 225 9.52 -4.96 -16.87
CA ASP A 225 10.16 -4.05 -15.91
C ASP A 225 9.38 -4.01 -14.58
N LEU A 226 8.08 -3.73 -14.64
CA LEU A 226 7.24 -3.74 -13.43
C LEU A 226 7.01 -5.15 -12.88
N LYS A 227 6.96 -6.18 -13.72
CA LYS A 227 6.90 -7.58 -13.24
C LYS A 227 8.10 -7.89 -12.33
N GLY A 228 9.31 -7.51 -12.73
CA GLY A 228 10.51 -7.70 -11.93
C GLY A 228 10.48 -6.93 -10.61
N VAL A 229 9.96 -5.70 -10.62
CA VAL A 229 9.75 -4.91 -9.39
C VAL A 229 8.77 -5.61 -8.44
N VAL A 230 7.65 -6.12 -8.96
CA VAL A 230 6.67 -6.87 -8.18
C VAL A 230 7.29 -8.16 -7.62
N GLU A 231 8.02 -8.94 -8.42
CA GLU A 231 8.71 -10.15 -7.95
C GLU A 231 9.71 -9.84 -6.82
N ASN A 232 10.49 -8.76 -6.96
CA ASN A 232 11.40 -8.29 -5.92
C ASN A 232 10.67 -7.86 -4.65
N LEU A 233 9.52 -7.19 -4.78
CA LEU A 233 8.70 -6.78 -3.65
C LEU A 233 8.24 -7.98 -2.81
N PHE A 234 7.70 -9.01 -3.46
CA PHE A 234 7.25 -10.23 -2.79
C PHE A 234 8.40 -11.03 -2.17
N SER A 235 9.58 -11.00 -2.80
CA SER A 235 10.80 -11.57 -2.21
C SER A 235 11.25 -10.79 -0.95
N TRP A 236 11.21 -9.46 -0.99
CA TRP A 236 11.66 -8.58 0.11
C TRP A 236 10.81 -8.72 1.38
N ILE A 237 9.51 -8.99 1.22
CA ILE A 237 8.60 -9.26 2.34
C ILE A 237 8.70 -10.72 2.85
N ASN A 238 9.67 -11.50 2.34
CA ASN A 238 9.88 -12.92 2.64
C ASN A 238 8.64 -13.80 2.34
N GLY A 239 7.88 -13.43 1.31
CA GLY A 239 6.76 -14.22 0.82
C GLY A 239 7.18 -15.28 -0.19
N PRO A 240 6.33 -16.30 -0.46
CA PRO A 240 6.49 -17.10 -1.66
C PRO A 240 6.42 -16.22 -2.91
N ALA A 241 7.07 -16.66 -3.98
CA ALA A 241 7.04 -15.97 -5.27
C ALA A 241 5.58 -15.82 -5.76
N PRO A 242 5.20 -14.63 -6.26
CA PRO A 242 3.86 -14.43 -6.79
C PRO A 242 3.70 -15.18 -8.12
N SER A 243 2.48 -15.66 -8.39
CA SER A 243 2.10 -16.17 -9.71
C SER A 243 1.36 -15.10 -10.49
N PHE A 244 1.50 -15.16 -11.82
CA PHE A 244 0.86 -14.23 -12.74
C PHE A 244 -0.04 -15.01 -13.69
N THR A 245 -1.35 -14.78 -13.60
CA THR A 245 -2.36 -15.40 -14.47
C THR A 245 -2.95 -14.34 -15.40
N HIS A 246 -3.26 -14.69 -16.65
CA HIS A 246 -3.85 -13.73 -17.59
C HIS A 246 -5.14 -13.12 -17.02
N ASP A 247 -5.25 -11.80 -17.03
CA ASP A 247 -6.43 -11.08 -16.55
C ASP A 247 -6.88 -10.06 -17.57
N ALA A 248 -8.11 -10.17 -18.04
CA ALA A 248 -8.75 -9.19 -18.92
C ALA A 248 -9.87 -8.42 -18.19
N GLY A 249 -9.90 -8.48 -16.86
CA GLY A 249 -11.01 -7.98 -16.05
C GLY A 249 -10.86 -6.51 -15.65
N ASN A 250 -9.63 -5.99 -15.59
CA ASN A 250 -9.39 -4.61 -15.19
C ASN A 250 -9.59 -3.62 -16.36
N PRO A 251 -10.56 -2.67 -16.28
CA PRO A 251 -10.88 -1.76 -17.38
C PRO A 251 -9.81 -0.68 -17.67
N LEU A 252 -8.86 -0.48 -16.75
CA LEU A 252 -7.70 0.40 -16.95
C LEU A 252 -6.58 -0.27 -17.75
N LEU A 253 -6.58 -1.61 -17.84
CA LEU A 253 -5.46 -2.37 -18.39
C LEU A 253 -5.81 -2.97 -19.77
N HIS A 254 -4.78 -3.17 -20.57
CA HIS A 254 -4.90 -3.77 -21.89
C HIS A 254 -5.16 -5.28 -21.77
N PRO A 255 -6.27 -5.83 -22.33
CA PRO A 255 -6.74 -7.18 -22.03
C PRO A 255 -5.76 -8.31 -22.36
N GLY A 256 -4.91 -8.14 -23.39
CA GLY A 256 -3.87 -9.12 -23.75
C GLY A 256 -2.48 -8.85 -23.16
N ARG A 257 -2.33 -7.80 -22.34
CA ARG A 257 -1.05 -7.35 -21.75
C ARG A 257 -1.24 -7.01 -20.28
N SER A 258 -2.03 -7.85 -19.61
CA SER A 258 -2.34 -7.72 -18.18
C SER A 258 -2.42 -9.10 -17.53
N ALA A 259 -2.05 -9.11 -16.26
CA ALA A 259 -2.03 -10.28 -15.42
C ALA A 259 -2.57 -9.93 -14.04
N ARG A 260 -3.26 -10.89 -13.45
CA ARG A 260 -3.59 -10.90 -12.04
C ARG A 260 -2.37 -11.39 -11.26
N ILE A 261 -2.07 -10.69 -10.19
CA ILE A 261 -1.01 -11.06 -9.24
C ILE A 261 -1.67 -11.93 -8.19
N GLU A 262 -1.21 -13.17 -8.10
CA GLU A 262 -1.70 -14.15 -7.14
C GLU A 262 -0.61 -14.50 -6.14
N TRP A 263 -1.02 -14.63 -4.88
CA TRP A 263 -0.14 -15.01 -3.79
C TRP A 263 -0.80 -16.14 -3.00
N ASP A 264 -0.15 -17.31 -3.00
CA ASP A 264 -0.71 -18.56 -2.45
C ASP A 264 -2.12 -18.87 -2.99
N GLY A 265 -2.28 -18.71 -4.31
CA GLY A 265 -3.55 -18.93 -5.02
C GLY A 265 -4.64 -17.88 -4.78
N ARG A 266 -4.32 -16.79 -4.05
CA ARG A 266 -5.27 -15.68 -3.81
C ARG A 266 -4.93 -14.44 -4.63
N PRO A 267 -5.90 -13.80 -5.30
CA PRO A 267 -5.65 -12.56 -6.04
C PRO A 267 -5.33 -11.43 -5.06
N VAL A 268 -4.12 -10.87 -5.17
CA VAL A 268 -3.66 -9.74 -4.34
C VAL A 268 -3.49 -8.45 -5.14
N GLY A 269 -3.57 -8.51 -6.46
CA GLY A 269 -3.39 -7.35 -7.30
C GLY A 269 -3.50 -7.63 -8.78
N VAL A 270 -3.13 -6.63 -9.58
CA VAL A 270 -3.01 -6.71 -11.04
C VAL A 270 -1.76 -5.99 -11.50
N LEU A 271 -1.23 -6.41 -12.65
CA LEU A 271 -0.11 -5.81 -13.35
C LEU A 271 -0.49 -5.74 -14.83
N GLY A 272 -0.24 -4.64 -15.51
CA GLY A 272 -0.50 -4.58 -16.95
C GLY A 272 -0.15 -3.26 -17.61
N GLN A 273 -0.07 -3.30 -18.92
CA GLN A 273 -0.02 -2.08 -19.73
C GLN A 273 -1.36 -1.37 -19.68
N VAL A 274 -1.35 -0.04 -19.60
CA VAL A 274 -2.55 0.80 -19.60
C VAL A 274 -3.31 0.64 -20.92
N HIS A 275 -4.64 0.56 -20.84
CA HIS A 275 -5.50 0.40 -22.00
C HIS A 275 -5.40 1.64 -22.92
N PRO A 276 -5.34 1.49 -24.27
CA PRO A 276 -5.22 2.62 -25.21
C PRO A 276 -6.31 3.69 -25.04
N ARG A 277 -7.53 3.26 -24.70
CA ARG A 277 -8.64 4.16 -24.30
C ARG A 277 -8.24 5.07 -23.13
N ALA A 278 -7.68 4.51 -22.06
CA ALA A 278 -7.25 5.28 -20.89
C ALA A 278 -6.05 6.16 -21.23
N VAL A 279 -5.08 5.68 -22.02
CA VAL A 279 -3.96 6.49 -22.55
C VAL A 279 -4.49 7.76 -23.24
N ALA A 280 -5.48 7.62 -24.12
CA ALA A 280 -6.08 8.76 -24.81
C ALA A 280 -6.88 9.68 -23.87
N GLN A 281 -7.67 9.12 -22.95
CA GLN A 281 -8.53 9.91 -22.05
C GLN A 281 -7.73 10.69 -20.99
N PHE A 282 -6.62 10.13 -20.51
CA PHE A 282 -5.68 10.82 -19.61
C PHE A 282 -4.65 11.69 -20.35
N ASP A 283 -4.69 11.74 -21.69
CA ASP A 283 -3.79 12.56 -22.52
C ASP A 283 -2.30 12.19 -22.31
N LEU A 284 -2.02 10.87 -22.26
CA LEU A 284 -0.67 10.33 -22.11
C LEU A 284 0.07 10.29 -23.45
N ARG A 285 1.35 10.63 -23.43
CA ARG A 285 2.30 10.45 -24.53
C ARG A 285 3.00 9.10 -24.38
N GLY A 286 2.68 8.17 -25.26
CA GLY A 286 3.25 6.82 -25.23
C GLY A 286 2.56 5.87 -24.27
N ASP A 287 3.18 4.72 -24.07
CA ASP A 287 2.64 3.66 -23.23
C ASP A 287 3.01 3.88 -21.75
N ALA A 288 2.17 3.33 -20.87
CA ALA A 288 2.41 3.25 -19.44
C ALA A 288 2.05 1.86 -18.94
N VAL A 289 2.70 1.43 -17.85
CA VAL A 289 2.47 0.15 -17.19
C VAL A 289 2.11 0.43 -15.74
N LEU A 290 1.14 -0.30 -15.21
CA LEU A 290 0.66 -0.17 -13.84
C LEU A 290 0.78 -1.51 -13.11
N ALA A 291 1.12 -1.45 -11.83
CA ALA A 291 0.89 -2.55 -10.89
C ALA A 291 0.08 -2.03 -9.70
N LEU A 292 -1.01 -2.71 -9.34
CA LEU A 292 -1.92 -2.34 -8.26
C LEU A 292 -2.03 -3.50 -7.29
N ILE A 293 -1.66 -3.31 -6.03
CA ILE A 293 -1.59 -4.34 -5.00
C ILE A 293 -2.46 -3.94 -3.81
N ASP A 294 -3.38 -4.80 -3.39
CA ASP A 294 -4.19 -4.62 -2.18
C ASP A 294 -3.33 -4.93 -0.94
N LEU A 295 -2.81 -3.89 -0.29
CA LEU A 295 -1.96 -4.02 0.89
C LEU A 295 -2.75 -4.50 2.11
N SER A 296 -4.04 -4.15 2.21
CA SER A 296 -4.88 -4.65 3.29
C SER A 296 -5.01 -6.17 3.23
N LEU A 297 -5.20 -6.72 2.03
CA LEU A 297 -5.18 -8.16 1.81
C LEU A 297 -3.79 -8.75 2.03
N LEU A 298 -2.73 -8.13 1.50
CA LEU A 298 -1.36 -8.63 1.63
C LEU A 298 -0.93 -8.76 3.09
N VAL A 299 -1.21 -7.77 3.94
CA VAL A 299 -0.92 -7.80 5.39
C VAL A 299 -1.67 -8.95 6.09
N SER A 300 -2.92 -9.21 5.68
CA SER A 300 -3.71 -10.32 6.26
C SER A 300 -3.13 -11.70 5.91
N LEU A 301 -2.44 -11.81 4.77
CA LEU A 301 -1.84 -13.04 4.27
C LEU A 301 -0.41 -13.26 4.77
N LEU A 302 0.33 -12.20 5.08
CA LEU A 302 1.72 -12.26 5.56
C LEU A 302 1.93 -13.06 6.86
N GLY A 303 0.89 -13.24 7.68
CA GLY A 303 0.93 -14.08 8.87
C GLY A 303 2.14 -13.76 9.78
N GLU A 304 2.63 -14.77 10.50
CA GLU A 304 3.92 -14.74 11.20
C GLU A 304 4.89 -15.67 10.47
N SER A 305 5.18 -15.39 9.20
CA SER A 305 6.17 -16.17 8.46
C SER A 305 7.56 -15.89 9.06
N VAL A 306 8.10 -16.86 9.79
CA VAL A 306 9.47 -16.82 10.30
C VAL A 306 10.37 -17.41 9.22
N VAL A 307 11.37 -16.64 8.80
CA VAL A 307 12.40 -17.12 7.86
C VAL A 307 13.05 -18.38 8.44
N GLN A 308 12.86 -19.51 7.78
CA GLN A 308 13.43 -20.79 8.21
C GLN A 308 14.85 -20.93 7.66
N PHE A 309 15.78 -21.34 8.53
CA PHE A 309 17.14 -21.63 8.11
C PHE A 309 17.17 -22.86 7.19
N LYS A 310 17.68 -22.67 5.97
CA LYS A 310 18.05 -23.77 5.04
C LYS A 310 19.59 -23.90 5.04
N PRO A 311 20.15 -25.09 5.36
CA PRO A 311 21.59 -25.30 5.29
C PRO A 311 22.15 -24.98 3.90
N ILE A 312 23.34 -24.37 3.86
CA ILE A 312 24.06 -24.11 2.62
C ILE A 312 24.47 -25.45 2.00
N PRO A 313 24.24 -25.67 0.69
CA PRO A 313 24.65 -26.90 0.01
C PRO A 313 26.16 -27.16 0.15
N LYS A 314 26.53 -28.40 0.49
CA LYS A 314 27.93 -28.83 0.63
C LYS A 314 28.53 -29.37 -0.68
N PHE A 315 27.68 -29.74 -1.63
CA PHE A 315 28.06 -30.36 -2.89
C PHE A 315 27.78 -29.40 -4.06
N PRO A 316 28.56 -29.47 -5.15
CA PRO A 316 28.34 -28.62 -6.31
C PRO A 316 27.05 -28.99 -7.04
N GLY A 317 26.38 -27.98 -7.62
CA GLY A 317 25.27 -28.19 -8.54
C GLY A 317 25.76 -28.39 -9.98
N SER A 318 25.01 -29.15 -10.76
CA SER A 318 25.24 -29.38 -12.20
C SER A 318 24.23 -28.60 -13.02
N LEU A 319 24.68 -27.94 -14.09
CA LEU A 319 23.82 -27.19 -15.01
C LEU A 319 23.48 -28.03 -16.24
N ARG A 320 22.22 -27.98 -16.67
CA ARG A 320 21.75 -28.57 -17.93
C ARG A 320 20.83 -27.60 -18.65
N ASP A 321 21.13 -27.37 -19.91
CA ASP A 321 20.31 -26.52 -20.77
C ASP A 321 19.39 -27.40 -21.63
N LEU A 322 18.12 -27.01 -21.75
CA LEU A 322 17.09 -27.66 -22.55
C LEU A 322 16.49 -26.65 -23.51
N ALA A 323 16.35 -27.01 -24.78
CA ALA A 323 15.57 -26.25 -25.74
C ALA A 323 14.26 -27.01 -26.02
N LEU A 324 13.12 -26.39 -25.68
CA LEU A 324 11.79 -26.98 -25.80
C LEU A 324 10.97 -26.22 -26.84
N VAL A 325 10.44 -26.93 -27.82
CA VAL A 325 9.42 -26.40 -28.72
C VAL A 325 8.04 -26.77 -28.19
N VAL A 326 7.22 -25.76 -27.94
CA VAL A 326 5.89 -25.88 -27.32
C VAL A 326 4.89 -24.97 -28.02
N ASP A 327 3.60 -25.14 -27.75
CA ASP A 327 2.56 -24.21 -28.24
C ASP A 327 2.82 -22.77 -27.81
N GLU A 328 2.62 -21.83 -28.72
CA GLU A 328 2.90 -20.41 -28.50
C GLU A 328 2.10 -19.84 -27.33
N GLN A 329 0.86 -20.32 -27.16
CA GLN A 329 -0.06 -19.90 -26.10
C GLN A 329 0.24 -20.55 -24.74
N LEU A 330 1.06 -21.60 -24.68
CA LEU A 330 1.36 -22.29 -23.43
C LEU A 330 2.18 -21.38 -22.50
N PRO A 331 1.70 -21.01 -21.30
CA PRO A 331 2.45 -20.17 -20.39
C PRO A 331 3.77 -20.82 -19.96
N ALA A 332 4.86 -20.04 -19.98
CA ALA A 332 6.17 -20.55 -19.54
C ALA A 332 6.14 -21.00 -18.06
N ALA A 333 5.31 -20.36 -17.23
CA ALA A 333 5.13 -20.74 -15.83
C ALA A 333 4.66 -22.20 -15.67
N GLU A 334 3.75 -22.69 -16.52
CA GLU A 334 3.27 -24.08 -16.46
C GLU A 334 4.39 -25.08 -16.78
N ILE A 335 5.26 -24.73 -17.73
CA ILE A 335 6.44 -25.52 -18.09
C ILE A 335 7.42 -25.58 -16.93
N LEU A 336 7.72 -24.43 -16.31
CA LEU A 336 8.63 -24.34 -15.16
C LEU A 336 8.08 -25.15 -13.96
N SER A 337 6.78 -25.04 -13.66
CA SER A 337 6.13 -25.81 -12.60
C SER A 337 6.23 -27.32 -12.84
N LEU A 338 5.97 -27.78 -14.06
CA LEU A 338 6.08 -29.20 -14.40
C LEU A 338 7.53 -29.70 -14.30
N ILE A 339 8.51 -28.91 -14.72
CA ILE A 339 9.93 -29.26 -14.59
C ILE A 339 10.32 -29.39 -13.12
N HIS A 340 9.89 -28.46 -12.27
CA HIS A 340 10.13 -28.55 -10.83
C HIS A 340 9.48 -29.78 -10.21
N GLU A 341 8.23 -30.09 -10.55
CA GLU A 341 7.54 -31.29 -10.04
C GLU A 341 8.23 -32.59 -10.51
N ALA A 342 8.43 -32.73 -11.82
CA ALA A 342 9.04 -33.91 -12.43
C ALA A 342 10.52 -34.05 -12.09
N GLY A 343 11.20 -32.96 -11.72
CA GLY A 343 12.62 -32.92 -11.37
C GLY A 343 12.93 -33.19 -9.90
N ARG A 344 11.92 -33.25 -9.01
CA ARG A 344 12.14 -33.53 -7.57
C ARG A 344 12.82 -34.89 -7.36
N PRO A 345 13.72 -34.99 -6.36
CA PRO A 345 14.19 -33.93 -5.46
C PRO A 345 15.39 -33.12 -5.98
N LEU A 346 15.88 -33.39 -7.20
CA LEU A 346 17.19 -32.92 -7.66
C LEU A 346 17.18 -31.55 -8.35
N VAL A 347 16.09 -31.15 -9.00
CA VAL A 347 16.00 -29.82 -9.62
C VAL A 347 15.79 -28.76 -8.55
N ASP A 348 16.82 -27.96 -8.30
CA ASP A 348 16.80 -26.87 -7.32
C ASP A 348 16.36 -25.55 -7.97
N GLU A 349 16.67 -25.34 -9.25
CA GLU A 349 16.37 -24.09 -9.96
C GLU A 349 16.14 -24.33 -11.45
N VAL A 350 15.22 -23.56 -12.04
CA VAL A 350 14.94 -23.55 -13.48
C VAL A 350 14.75 -22.11 -13.94
N GLN A 351 15.46 -21.70 -14.99
CA GLN A 351 15.38 -20.35 -15.54
C GLN A 351 15.15 -20.38 -17.04
N VAL A 352 14.28 -19.52 -17.55
CA VAL A 352 14.18 -19.22 -18.99
C VAL A 352 15.27 -18.20 -19.31
N PHE A 353 16.13 -18.51 -20.28
CA PHE A 353 17.17 -17.57 -20.72
C PHE A 353 17.04 -17.15 -22.19
N ASP A 354 16.21 -17.83 -22.98
CA ASP A 354 15.91 -17.42 -24.36
C ASP A 354 14.50 -17.84 -24.79
N LEU A 355 13.89 -17.03 -25.66
CA LEU A 355 12.61 -17.28 -26.32
C LEU A 355 12.75 -16.95 -27.80
N TYR A 356 12.49 -17.94 -28.66
CA TYR A 356 12.55 -17.80 -30.11
C TYR A 356 11.24 -18.20 -30.78
N SER A 357 10.66 -17.26 -31.53
CA SER A 357 9.42 -17.45 -32.32
C SER A 357 9.63 -17.18 -33.82
N GLY A 358 10.84 -17.34 -34.33
CA GLY A 358 11.18 -17.07 -35.74
C GLY A 358 10.92 -18.24 -36.69
N SER A 359 11.36 -18.08 -37.94
CA SER A 359 11.09 -18.99 -39.07
C SER A 359 11.57 -20.44 -38.88
N HIS A 360 12.48 -20.70 -37.94
CA HIS A 360 13.00 -22.04 -37.64
C HIS A 360 12.16 -22.81 -36.61
N VAL A 361 11.00 -22.28 -36.22
CA VAL A 361 10.02 -22.93 -35.35
C VAL A 361 8.71 -23.08 -36.12
N PRO A 362 8.00 -24.23 -36.02
CA PRO A 362 6.72 -24.40 -36.69
C PRO A 362 5.72 -23.29 -36.33
N ALA A 363 4.83 -22.95 -37.26
CA ALA A 363 3.80 -21.94 -37.03
C ALA A 363 2.92 -22.31 -35.81
N GLY A 364 2.63 -21.34 -34.96
CA GLY A 364 1.88 -21.53 -33.71
C GLY A 364 2.68 -22.18 -32.57
N LYS A 365 3.98 -22.41 -32.76
CA LYS A 365 4.90 -22.90 -31.71
C LYS A 365 5.92 -21.82 -31.34
N LYS A 366 6.53 -21.97 -30.18
CA LYS A 366 7.68 -21.19 -29.71
C LYS A 366 8.77 -22.12 -29.17
N SER A 367 10.02 -21.71 -29.27
CA SER A 367 11.18 -22.40 -28.69
C SER A 367 11.63 -21.68 -27.43
N LEU A 368 11.60 -22.36 -26.29
CA LEU A 368 12.08 -21.86 -25.00
C LEU A 368 13.40 -22.53 -24.66
N ALA A 369 14.44 -21.74 -24.38
CA ALA A 369 15.68 -22.24 -23.83
C ALA A 369 15.68 -22.08 -22.30
N LEU A 370 15.89 -23.19 -21.61
CA LEU A 370 15.79 -23.32 -20.18
C LEU A 370 17.12 -23.81 -19.60
N ARG A 371 17.54 -23.25 -18.49
CA ARG A 371 18.68 -23.73 -17.71
C ARG A 371 18.18 -24.31 -16.40
N LEU A 372 18.52 -25.58 -16.17
CA LEU A 372 18.19 -26.31 -14.95
C LEU A 372 19.46 -26.46 -14.11
N ARG A 373 19.35 -26.18 -12.82
CA ARG A 373 20.38 -26.52 -11.84
C ARG A 373 19.93 -27.74 -11.03
N LEU A 374 20.66 -28.83 -11.20
CA LEU A 374 20.47 -30.07 -10.44
C LEU A 374 21.44 -30.12 -9.27
N LEU A 375 20.94 -30.43 -8.08
CA LEU A 375 21.71 -30.42 -6.85
C LEU A 375 21.18 -31.49 -5.89
N SER A 376 22.08 -32.23 -5.26
CA SER A 376 21.75 -33.06 -4.10
C SER A 376 22.41 -32.48 -2.84
N PRO A 377 21.68 -32.39 -1.71
CA PRO A 377 22.26 -31.94 -0.44
C PRO A 377 23.21 -32.98 0.18
N GLU A 378 23.19 -34.23 -0.29
CA GLU A 378 23.86 -35.36 0.34
C GLU A 378 25.08 -35.87 -0.44
N LYS A 379 25.17 -35.61 -1.75
CA LYS A 379 26.25 -36.11 -2.60
C LYS A 379 26.43 -35.28 -3.87
N THR A 380 27.59 -35.43 -4.50
CA THR A 380 27.80 -35.02 -5.89
C THR A 380 26.99 -35.92 -6.81
N LEU A 381 26.24 -35.32 -7.75
CA LEU A 381 25.45 -36.07 -8.72
C LEU A 381 26.33 -36.70 -9.79
N THR A 382 26.03 -37.94 -10.16
CA THR A 382 26.65 -38.64 -11.29
C THR A 382 25.97 -38.26 -12.60
N GLU A 383 26.67 -38.42 -13.73
CA GLU A 383 26.12 -38.13 -15.06
C GLU A 383 24.86 -38.95 -15.36
N GLN A 384 24.82 -40.19 -14.87
CA GLN A 384 23.68 -41.08 -15.04
C GLN A 384 22.43 -40.54 -14.32
N GLU A 385 22.56 -40.13 -13.05
CA GLU A 385 21.44 -39.57 -12.28
C GLU A 385 20.90 -38.27 -12.90
N ILE A 386 21.80 -37.44 -13.44
CA ILE A 386 21.42 -36.22 -14.15
C ILE A 386 20.62 -36.58 -15.41
N THR A 387 21.16 -37.49 -16.23
CA THR A 387 20.52 -37.92 -17.50
C THR A 387 19.15 -38.53 -17.24
N GLU A 388 19.03 -39.45 -16.28
CA GLU A 388 17.75 -40.07 -15.91
C GLU A 388 16.71 -39.05 -15.45
N THR A 389 17.15 -38.02 -14.71
CA THR A 389 16.27 -36.93 -14.26
C THR A 389 15.81 -36.07 -15.43
N ILE A 390 16.70 -35.70 -16.34
CA ILE A 390 16.37 -34.93 -17.54
C ILE A 390 15.42 -35.70 -18.44
N GLU A 391 15.68 -36.98 -18.71
CA GLU A 391 14.77 -37.82 -19.51
C GLU A 391 13.38 -37.93 -18.88
N ARG A 392 13.29 -38.05 -17.56
CA ARG A 392 12.00 -38.04 -16.84
C ARG A 392 11.25 -36.73 -17.04
N ILE A 393 11.95 -35.59 -16.95
CA ILE A 393 11.38 -34.26 -17.18
C ILE A 393 10.88 -34.13 -18.62
N VAL A 394 11.70 -34.49 -19.61
CA VAL A 394 11.35 -34.42 -21.03
C VAL A 394 10.13 -35.30 -21.34
N ARG A 395 10.11 -36.55 -20.86
CA ARG A 395 8.96 -37.45 -21.05
C ARG A 395 7.66 -36.87 -20.48
N ARG A 396 7.71 -36.19 -19.33
CA ARG A 396 6.53 -35.53 -18.73
C ARG A 396 6.08 -34.32 -19.54
N LEU A 397 7.01 -33.50 -20.02
CA LEU A 397 6.71 -32.37 -20.89
C LEU A 397 6.10 -32.81 -22.22
N GLU A 398 6.60 -33.89 -22.82
CA GLU A 398 6.04 -34.52 -24.02
C GLU A 398 4.60 -35.02 -23.78
N GLN A 399 4.38 -35.75 -22.69
CA GLN A 399 3.06 -36.33 -22.37
C GLN A 399 2.00 -35.28 -22.06
N GLN A 400 2.36 -34.23 -21.32
CA GLN A 400 1.40 -33.24 -20.83
C GLN A 400 1.18 -32.08 -21.79
N PHE A 401 2.23 -31.63 -22.49
CA PHE A 401 2.19 -30.43 -23.31
C PHE A 401 2.56 -30.67 -24.78
N GLY A 402 2.84 -31.91 -25.18
CA GLY A 402 3.32 -32.20 -26.54
C GLY A 402 4.63 -31.47 -26.86
N ALA A 403 5.44 -31.15 -25.84
CA ALA A 403 6.71 -30.47 -26.00
C ALA A 403 7.69 -31.35 -26.76
N THR A 404 8.51 -30.79 -27.64
CA THR A 404 9.57 -31.54 -28.33
C THR A 404 10.93 -30.93 -28.04
N LEU A 405 11.91 -31.76 -27.71
CA LEU A 405 13.29 -31.32 -27.51
C LEU A 405 13.89 -30.88 -28.86
N ARG A 406 14.47 -29.69 -28.89
CA ARG A 406 15.26 -29.21 -30.02
C ARG A 406 16.73 -29.56 -29.75
N THR A 407 17.27 -30.47 -30.54
CA THR A 407 18.69 -30.84 -30.54
C THR A 407 19.54 -29.84 -31.28
#